data_AF-A0A6P6IDK5-F1
#
_entry.id   AF-A0A6P6IDK5-F1
#
_cell.length_a   1.000
_cell.length_b   1.000
_cell.length_c   1.000
_cell.angle_alpha   90.00
_cell.angle_beta   90.00
_cell.angle_gamma   90.00
#
_symmetry.space_group_name_H-M   'P 1'
#
loop_
_entity.id
_entity.type
_entity.pdbx_description
1 polymer ?
#
loop_
_entity_poly.entity_id
_entity_poly.type
_entity_poly.pdbx_seq_one_letter_code
_entity_poly.pdbx_strand_id
1 'polypeptide(L)'
;MWQLLIPVALWLGMVGLGRAELTAAQQRGLQVALEEFHKHPPVQWAFKEIGVDSATDTLFPAGTFVRLEFKLQQTSCRKKDWKKAECKVKPNGRKRKCLACIKLNSADKVLGRMVHCPILTQVQREPEEQHEGQCSRVERAGEDPHSYYFPGQFAFFKALPPS
;
A
#
# COMPACT_ATOMS: atom_id res chain seq x y z
N MET A 1 61.40 29.18 -0.71
CA MET A 1 60.10 29.35 -0.03
C MET A 1 59.11 28.40 -0.67
N TRP A 2 58.79 27.32 0.03
CA TRP A 2 57.96 26.19 -0.37
C TRP A 2 56.48 26.55 -0.16
N GLN A 3 55.63 26.44 -1.18
CA GLN A 3 54.17 26.53 -1.00
C GLN A 3 53.50 25.24 -1.50
N LEU A 4 53.03 24.44 -0.54
CA LEU A 4 52.20 23.27 -0.77
C LEU A 4 50.80 23.75 -1.14
N LEU A 5 50.36 23.48 -2.35
CA LEU A 5 48.94 23.56 -2.71
C LEU A 5 48.28 22.26 -2.25
N ILE A 6 47.52 22.33 -1.16
CA ILE A 6 46.66 21.24 -0.69
C ILE A 6 45.37 21.31 -1.51
N PRO A 7 45.02 20.30 -2.33
CA PRO A 7 43.67 20.19 -2.86
C PRO A 7 42.77 19.70 -1.72
N VAL A 8 41.89 20.59 -1.24
CA VAL A 8 40.78 20.23 -0.36
C VAL A 8 39.81 19.39 -1.17
N ALA A 9 39.93 18.06 -1.07
CA ALA A 9 38.90 17.15 -1.54
C ALA A 9 37.71 17.27 -0.59
N LEU A 10 36.74 18.12 -0.94
CA LEU A 10 35.41 18.09 -0.34
C LEU A 10 34.77 16.74 -0.70
N TRP A 11 34.85 15.80 0.24
CA TRP A 11 34.06 14.59 0.22
C TRP A 11 32.60 15.02 0.30
N LEU A 12 31.92 15.00 -0.85
CA LEU A 12 30.47 14.94 -0.90
C LEU A 12 30.08 13.62 -0.25
N GLY A 13 29.81 13.67 1.06
CA GLY A 13 29.17 12.58 1.77
C GLY A 13 27.91 12.21 1.02
N MET A 14 27.88 10.99 0.49
CA MET A 14 26.66 10.41 -0.03
C MET A 14 25.65 10.42 1.12
N VAL A 15 24.69 11.33 1.03
CA VAL A 15 23.46 11.29 1.82
C VAL A 15 22.86 9.94 1.49
N GLY A 16 22.92 9.02 2.46
CA GLY A 16 22.20 7.76 2.36
C GLY A 16 20.75 8.12 2.07
N LEU A 17 20.21 7.60 0.96
CA LEU A 17 18.80 7.73 0.65
C LEU A 17 18.04 7.19 1.87
N GLY A 18 17.54 8.10 2.70
CA GLY A 18 16.70 7.77 3.83
C GLY A 18 15.53 7.00 3.27
N ARG A 19 15.36 5.76 3.76
CA ARG A 19 14.11 5.03 3.59
C ARG A 19 13.02 5.97 4.07
N ALA A 20 12.18 6.48 3.17
CA ALA A 20 11.06 7.34 3.56
C ALA A 20 10.28 6.59 4.65
N GLU A 21 10.20 7.19 5.84
CA GLU A 21 9.51 6.55 6.95
C GLU A 21 8.02 6.50 6.61
N LEU A 22 7.49 5.28 6.50
CA LEU A 22 6.08 5.04 6.25
C LEU A 22 5.25 5.51 7.46
N THR A 23 4.08 6.09 7.20
CA THR A 23 3.11 6.42 8.27
C THR A 23 2.64 5.15 8.98
N ALA A 24 2.07 5.28 10.18
CA ALA A 24 1.52 4.13 10.91
C ALA A 24 0.46 3.35 10.08
N ALA A 25 -0.38 4.07 9.34
CA ALA A 25 -1.38 3.47 8.45
C ALA A 25 -0.72 2.72 7.29
N GLN A 26 0.33 3.29 6.69
CA GLN A 26 1.11 2.65 5.62
C GLN A 26 1.84 1.40 6.09
N GLN A 27 2.48 1.47 7.27
CA GLN A 27 3.13 0.31 7.89
C GLN A 27 2.13 -0.81 8.16
N ARG A 28 0.95 -0.45 8.69
CA ARG A 28 -0.14 -1.41 8.91
C ARG A 28 -0.66 -2.00 7.60
N GLY A 29 -0.85 -1.17 6.57
CA GLY A 29 -1.23 -1.59 5.23
C GLY A 29 -0.22 -2.56 4.62
N LEU A 30 1.08 -2.28 4.74
CA LEU A 30 2.16 -3.14 4.28
C LEU A 30 2.15 -4.49 5.01
N GLN A 31 1.93 -4.49 6.33
CA GLN A 31 1.80 -5.71 7.11
C GLN A 31 0.63 -6.56 6.60
N VAL A 32 -0.54 -5.97 6.41
CA VAL A 32 -1.73 -6.66 5.86
C VAL A 32 -1.43 -7.22 4.47
N ALA A 33 -0.75 -6.45 3.62
CA ALA A 33 -0.38 -6.90 2.28
C ALA A 33 0.58 -8.09 2.29
N LEU A 34 1.58 -8.08 3.18
CA LEU A 34 2.50 -9.20 3.37
C LEU A 34 1.78 -10.44 3.90
N GLU A 35 0.85 -10.28 4.83
CA GLU A 35 0.02 -11.39 5.33
C GLU A 35 -0.82 -12.01 4.22
N GLU A 36 -1.46 -11.18 3.39
CA GLU A 36 -2.30 -11.66 2.29
C GLU A 36 -1.48 -12.37 1.21
N PHE A 37 -0.33 -11.82 0.83
CA PHE A 37 0.60 -12.47 -0.11
C PHE A 37 1.02 -13.86 0.38
N HIS A 38 1.33 -13.99 1.68
CA HIS A 38 1.68 -15.27 2.31
C HIS A 38 0.47 -16.11 2.73
N LYS A 39 -0.77 -15.79 2.33
CA LYS A 39 -1.87 -16.76 2.35
C LYS A 39 -1.94 -17.53 1.03
N HIS A 40 -1.60 -16.88 -0.09
CA HIS A 40 -1.77 -17.45 -1.42
C HIS A 40 -1.08 -18.81 -1.62
N PRO A 41 -1.79 -19.90 -2.01
CA PRO A 41 -1.23 -21.25 -2.08
C PRO A 41 0.02 -21.46 -2.98
N PRO A 42 0.16 -20.77 -4.14
CA PRO A 42 1.33 -20.96 -5.00
C PRO A 42 2.66 -20.50 -4.39
N VAL A 43 2.61 -19.65 -3.36
CA VAL A 43 3.81 -19.18 -2.66
C VAL A 43 4.29 -20.30 -1.73
N GLN A 44 5.52 -20.77 -1.93
CA GLN A 44 6.14 -21.84 -1.12
C GLN A 44 7.29 -21.33 -0.23
N TRP A 45 7.84 -20.17 -0.59
CA TRP A 45 8.96 -19.52 0.08
C TRP A 45 8.50 -18.24 0.75
N ALA A 46 9.18 -17.83 1.81
CA ALA A 46 8.96 -16.53 2.40
C ALA A 46 9.59 -15.44 1.53
N PHE A 47 8.91 -14.31 1.45
CA PHE A 47 9.37 -13.10 0.80
C PHE A 47 9.43 -11.96 1.82
N LYS A 48 10.39 -11.06 1.66
CA LYS A 48 10.49 -9.83 2.45
C LYS A 48 10.40 -8.62 1.54
N GLU A 49 9.87 -7.54 2.08
CA GLU A 49 9.93 -6.24 1.42
C GLU A 49 11.38 -5.76 1.33
N ILE A 50 11.72 -5.23 0.17
CA ILE A 50 13.04 -4.67 -0.15
C ILE A 50 12.99 -3.19 -0.52
N GLY A 51 11.78 -2.63 -0.63
CA GLY A 51 11.55 -1.23 -0.92
C GLY A 51 10.09 -0.96 -1.22
N VAL A 52 9.69 0.28 -0.98
CA VAL A 52 8.38 0.83 -1.32
C VAL A 52 8.60 1.86 -2.43
N ASP A 53 7.94 1.65 -3.55
CA ASP A 53 8.03 2.51 -4.74
C ASP A 53 7.08 3.72 -4.58
N SER A 54 5.87 3.51 -4.06
CA SER A 54 4.93 4.58 -3.71
C SER A 54 4.05 4.19 -2.52
N ALA A 55 3.68 5.18 -1.72
CA ALA A 55 2.75 5.03 -0.61
C ALA A 55 1.91 6.30 -0.47
N THR A 56 0.59 6.15 -0.51
CA THR A 56 -0.35 7.27 -0.42
C THR A 56 -1.47 6.95 0.56
N ASP A 57 -1.82 7.93 1.38
CA ASP A 57 -2.91 7.84 2.34
C ASP A 57 -4.00 8.84 1.93
N THR A 58 -5.24 8.36 1.86
CA THR A 58 -6.41 9.19 1.61
C THR A 58 -7.40 9.01 2.76
N LEU A 59 -7.78 10.11 3.41
CA LEU A 59 -8.71 10.10 4.52
C LEU A 59 -10.16 10.11 4.01
N PHE A 60 -11.00 9.27 4.61
CA PHE A 60 -12.43 9.20 4.36
C PHE A 60 -13.21 9.07 5.67
N PRO A 61 -14.54 9.30 5.69
CA PRO A 61 -15.37 9.15 6.87
C PRO A 61 -15.27 7.78 7.55
N ALA A 62 -15.26 6.68 6.78
CA ALA A 62 -15.13 5.35 7.36
C ALA A 62 -13.69 4.99 7.79
N GLY A 63 -12.71 5.82 7.45
CA GLY A 63 -11.31 5.70 7.86
C GLY A 63 -10.30 5.96 6.73
N THR A 64 -9.07 5.49 6.91
CA THR A 64 -7.96 5.77 5.99
C THR A 64 -7.86 4.70 4.90
N PHE A 65 -7.84 5.15 3.65
CA PHE A 65 -7.46 4.32 2.51
C PHE A 65 -5.96 4.45 2.25
N VAL A 66 -5.28 3.32 2.12
CA VAL A 66 -3.84 3.23 1.91
C VAL A 66 -3.59 2.50 0.59
N ARG A 67 -2.88 3.15 -0.33
CA ARG A 67 -2.41 2.55 -1.59
C ARG A 67 -0.89 2.45 -1.56
N LEU A 68 -0.38 1.25 -1.81
CA LEU A 68 1.05 0.92 -1.75
C LEU A 68 1.48 0.24 -3.04
N GLU A 69 2.60 0.69 -3.59
CA GLU A 69 3.38 -0.07 -4.58
C GLU A 69 4.73 -0.41 -3.96
N PHE A 70 5.06 -1.70 -3.89
CA PHE A 70 6.26 -2.15 -3.19
C PHE A 70 6.86 -3.39 -3.85
N LYS A 71 8.12 -3.67 -3.48
CA LYS A 71 8.91 -4.77 -4.02
C LYS A 71 9.17 -5.81 -2.94
N LEU A 72 8.95 -7.07 -3.31
CA LEU A 72 9.28 -8.22 -2.50
C LEU A 72 10.45 -8.99 -3.10
N GLN A 73 11.26 -9.62 -2.25
CA GLN A 73 12.32 -10.53 -2.65
C GLN A 73 12.31 -11.81 -1.82
N GLN A 74 12.53 -12.94 -2.51
CA GLN A 74 12.55 -14.26 -1.90
C GLN A 74 13.68 -14.38 -0.87
N THR A 75 13.37 -15.05 0.24
CA THR A 75 14.31 -15.38 1.32
C THR A 75 14.78 -16.83 1.26
N SER A 76 15.68 -17.23 2.16
CA SER A 76 16.07 -18.62 2.38
C SER A 76 15.02 -19.46 3.13
N CYS A 77 14.00 -18.82 3.73
CA CYS A 77 13.01 -19.49 4.56
C CYS A 77 11.81 -20.02 3.77
N ARG A 78 11.19 -21.08 4.32
CA ARG A 78 9.88 -21.55 3.87
C ARG A 78 8.79 -20.54 4.24
N LYS A 79 7.69 -20.55 3.48
CA LYS A 79 6.54 -19.67 3.71
C LYS A 79 6.05 -19.69 5.15
N LYS A 80 6.01 -20.86 5.83
CA LYS A 80 5.57 -20.97 7.23
C LYS A 80 6.38 -20.09 8.21
N ASP A 81 7.62 -19.79 7.88
CA ASP A 81 8.58 -19.07 8.73
C ASP A 81 8.68 -17.59 8.36
N TRP A 82 7.81 -17.06 7.48
CA TRP A 82 7.97 -15.74 6.88
C TRP A 82 8.02 -14.56 7.87
N LYS A 83 7.42 -14.71 9.06
CA LYS A 83 7.47 -13.71 10.15
C LYS A 83 8.77 -13.73 10.94
N LYS A 84 9.64 -14.74 10.79
CA LYS A 84 10.88 -14.84 11.56
C LYS A 84 11.90 -13.81 11.08
N ALA A 85 12.50 -13.09 12.04
CA ALA A 85 13.50 -12.07 11.75
C ALA A 85 14.73 -12.65 11.01
N GLU A 86 15.13 -13.87 11.35
CA GLU A 86 16.28 -14.62 10.80
C GLU A 86 16.18 -14.90 9.29
N CYS A 87 15.00 -14.79 8.69
CA CYS A 87 14.79 -15.07 7.28
C CYS A 87 15.43 -14.00 6.39
N LYS A 88 16.70 -14.17 6.05
CA LYS A 88 17.44 -13.21 5.23
C LYS A 88 17.00 -13.27 3.76
N VAL A 89 16.95 -12.10 3.13
CA VAL A 89 16.72 -12.00 1.68
C VAL A 89 17.84 -12.74 0.95
N LYS A 90 17.49 -13.57 -0.03
CA LYS A 90 18.47 -14.24 -0.88
C LYS A 90 18.93 -13.22 -1.93
N PRO A 91 20.25 -12.92 -2.09
CA PRO A 91 20.73 -11.89 -3.03
C PRO A 91 20.19 -12.02 -4.46
N ASN A 92 20.09 -13.27 -4.96
CA ASN A 92 19.52 -13.60 -6.28
C ASN A 92 18.14 -14.28 -6.15
N GLY A 93 17.39 -13.93 -5.11
CA GLY A 93 16.02 -14.39 -4.90
C GLY A 93 15.07 -13.83 -5.94
N ARG A 94 13.98 -14.54 -6.22
CA ARG A 94 12.92 -14.05 -7.11
C ARG A 94 12.36 -12.74 -6.56
N LYS A 95 12.16 -11.75 -7.43
CA LYS A 95 11.57 -10.46 -7.09
C LYS A 95 10.12 -10.39 -7.56
N ARG A 96 9.28 -9.64 -6.84
CA ARG A 96 7.90 -9.34 -7.20
C ARG A 96 7.66 -7.86 -7.00
N LYS A 97 6.93 -7.23 -7.91
CA LYS A 97 6.28 -5.94 -7.67
C LYS A 97 4.86 -6.23 -7.21
N CYS A 98 4.37 -5.45 -6.27
CA CYS A 98 3.07 -5.62 -5.68
C CYS A 98 2.34 -4.28 -5.67
N LEU A 99 1.06 -4.31 -6.01
CA LEU A 99 0.09 -3.25 -5.73
C LEU A 99 -0.80 -3.73 -4.59
N ALA A 100 -0.97 -2.89 -3.58
CA ALA A 100 -1.92 -3.16 -2.51
C ALA A 100 -2.79 -1.93 -2.21
N CYS A 101 -4.08 -2.18 -2.03
CA CYS A 101 -5.08 -1.19 -1.67
C CYS A 101 -5.79 -1.70 -0.41
N ILE A 102 -5.71 -0.95 0.68
CA ILE A 102 -6.21 -1.34 2.00
C ILE A 102 -7.05 -0.21 2.58
N LYS A 103 -8.26 -0.53 3.06
CA LYS A 103 -9.09 0.39 3.83
C LYS A 103 -9.02 0.02 5.30
N LEU A 104 -8.58 0.96 6.12
CA LEU A 104 -8.50 0.85 7.57
C LEU A 104 -9.56 1.74 8.19
N ASN A 105 -10.24 1.28 9.25
CA ASN A 105 -11.07 2.15 10.06
C ASN A 105 -10.23 2.95 11.08
N SER A 106 -10.88 3.80 11.88
CA SER A 106 -10.21 4.60 12.93
C SER A 106 -9.52 3.80 14.04
N ALA A 107 -9.79 2.50 14.13
CA ALA A 107 -9.16 1.57 15.08
C ALA A 107 -8.15 0.63 14.38
N ASP A 108 -7.65 1.03 13.21
CA ASP A 108 -6.71 0.26 12.37
C ASP A 108 -7.20 -1.14 11.97
N LYS A 109 -8.51 -1.38 11.98
CA LYS A 109 -9.13 -2.62 11.51
C LYS A 109 -9.35 -2.56 10.00
N VAL A 110 -9.10 -3.68 9.32
CA VAL A 110 -9.21 -3.77 7.87
C VAL A 110 -10.68 -3.91 7.44
N LEU A 111 -11.22 -2.88 6.80
CA LEU A 111 -12.56 -2.87 6.19
C LEU A 111 -12.56 -3.49 4.79
N GLY A 112 -11.47 -3.33 4.04
CA GLY A 112 -11.31 -3.86 2.70
C GLY A 112 -9.84 -4.00 2.33
N ARG A 113 -9.53 -4.94 1.42
CA ARG A 113 -8.16 -5.23 0.98
C ARG A 113 -8.13 -5.83 -0.42
N MET A 114 -7.17 -5.40 -1.22
CA MET A 114 -6.77 -6.03 -2.48
C MET A 114 -5.25 -6.03 -2.52
N VAL A 115 -4.66 -7.16 -2.92
CA VAL A 115 -3.21 -7.33 -3.05
C VAL A 115 -2.94 -8.10 -4.33
N HIS A 116 -2.22 -7.47 -5.26
CA HIS A 116 -1.85 -8.06 -6.54
C HIS A 116 -0.33 -8.07 -6.68
N CYS A 117 0.25 -9.26 -6.77
CA CYS A 117 1.70 -9.49 -6.87
C CYS A 117 1.99 -10.50 -8.00
N PRO A 118 1.97 -10.08 -9.27
CA PRO A 118 2.01 -11.00 -10.40
C PRO A 118 3.32 -11.77 -10.47
N ILE A 119 3.24 -12.98 -11.03
CA ILE A 119 4.43 -13.75 -11.32
C ILE A 119 5.03 -13.19 -12.62
N LEU A 120 6.28 -12.70 -12.61
CA LEU A 120 6.95 -12.09 -13.78
C LEU A 120 6.93 -12.93 -15.08
N THR A 121 6.71 -14.25 -15.03
CA THR A 121 6.55 -15.09 -16.22
C THR A 121 5.14 -15.04 -16.81
N GLN A 122 4.15 -14.54 -16.07
CA GLN A 122 2.83 -14.24 -16.59
C GLN A 122 2.93 -12.93 -17.37
N VAL A 123 3.02 -13.05 -18.69
CA VAL A 123 2.63 -12.00 -19.65
C VAL A 123 1.09 -11.86 -19.59
N GLN A 124 0.53 -11.67 -18.39
CA GLN A 124 -0.86 -11.29 -18.22
C GLN A 124 -0.85 -9.78 -18.09
N ARG A 125 -1.06 -9.14 -19.25
CA ARG A 125 -1.52 -7.77 -19.36
C ARG A 125 -2.97 -7.76 -18.86
N GLU A 126 -3.20 -8.06 -17.57
CA GLU A 126 -4.45 -7.65 -16.94
C GLU A 126 -4.49 -6.12 -17.09
N PRO A 127 -5.57 -5.54 -17.62
CA PRO A 127 -5.64 -4.10 -17.80
C PRO A 127 -5.42 -3.44 -16.44
N GLU A 128 -4.51 -2.47 -16.37
CA GLU A 128 -4.26 -1.66 -15.17
C GLU A 128 -5.59 -1.09 -14.61
N GLU A 129 -6.52 -0.77 -15.51
CA GLU A 129 -7.91 -0.39 -15.24
C GLU A 129 -8.69 -1.38 -14.36
N GLN A 130 -8.46 -2.70 -14.51
CA GLN A 130 -9.12 -3.71 -13.70
C GLN A 130 -8.62 -3.67 -12.25
N HIS A 131 -7.32 -3.44 -12.04
CA HIS A 131 -6.75 -3.30 -10.70
C HIS A 131 -7.18 -1.98 -10.06
N GLU A 132 -7.25 -0.89 -10.83
CA GLU A 132 -7.82 0.39 -10.38
C GLU A 132 -9.29 0.27 -9.98
N GLY A 133 -10.08 -0.46 -10.75
CA GLY A 133 -11.47 -0.77 -10.41
C GLY A 133 -11.60 -1.55 -9.11
N GLN A 134 -10.68 -2.47 -8.83
CA GLN A 134 -10.64 -3.20 -7.56
C GLN A 134 -10.19 -2.32 -6.39
N CYS A 135 -9.17 -1.47 -6.58
CA CYS A 135 -8.75 -0.48 -5.59
C CYS A 135 -9.89 0.49 -5.24
N SER A 136 -10.60 1.01 -6.25
CA SER A 136 -11.77 1.88 -6.07
C SER A 136 -12.88 1.22 -5.25
N ARG A 137 -13.05 -0.11 -5.35
CA ARG A 137 -14.00 -0.85 -4.51
C ARG A 137 -13.54 -0.93 -3.06
N VAL A 138 -12.25 -1.13 -2.83
CA VAL A 138 -11.66 -1.14 -1.47
C VAL A 138 -11.74 0.25 -0.84
N GLU A 139 -11.49 1.31 -1.60
CA GLU A 139 -11.57 2.70 -1.14
C GLU A 139 -12.93 3.03 -0.52
N ARG A 140 -14.02 2.56 -1.13
CA ARG A 140 -15.40 2.74 -0.68
C ARG A 140 -15.83 1.77 0.43
N ALA A 141 -14.96 0.87 0.88
CA ALA A 141 -15.33 -0.12 1.89
C ALA A 141 -15.68 0.54 3.22
N GLY A 142 -16.86 0.20 3.75
CA GLY A 142 -17.38 0.76 5.00
C GLY A 142 -17.90 2.19 4.90
N GLU A 143 -17.83 2.82 3.73
CA GLU A 143 -18.57 4.05 3.48
C GLU A 143 -20.07 3.71 3.36
N ASP A 144 -20.91 4.38 4.13
CA ASP A 144 -22.36 4.22 4.04
C ASP A 144 -22.90 5.06 2.87
N PRO A 145 -23.54 4.45 1.85
CA PRO A 145 -24.18 5.21 0.77
C PRO A 145 -25.33 6.11 1.28
N HIS A 146 -25.90 5.83 2.44
CA HIS A 146 -27.08 6.49 2.99
C HIS A 146 -26.79 7.47 4.13
N SER A 147 -25.53 7.70 4.51
CA SER A 147 -25.20 8.67 5.57
C SER A 147 -25.53 10.12 5.18
N TYR A 148 -25.76 10.37 3.89
CA TYR A 148 -26.22 11.65 3.32
C TYR A 148 -27.70 11.62 2.91
N TYR A 149 -28.45 10.55 3.20
CA TYR A 149 -29.90 10.56 3.03
C TYR A 149 -30.52 11.29 4.23
N PHE A 150 -30.72 12.60 4.10
CA PHE A 150 -31.51 13.39 5.05
C PHE A 150 -33.00 13.24 4.66
N PRO A 151 -33.82 12.46 5.39
CA PRO A 151 -35.26 12.41 5.13
C PRO A 151 -35.84 13.78 5.52
N GLY A 152 -36.29 14.58 4.55
CA GLY A 152 -36.97 15.85 4.82
C GLY A 152 -36.72 17.05 3.89
N GLN A 153 -35.96 16.93 2.80
CA GLN A 153 -35.68 18.08 1.91
C GLN A 153 -36.83 18.55 1.01
N PHE A 154 -38.05 18.03 1.16
CA PHE A 154 -39.23 18.52 0.44
C PHE A 154 -40.17 19.23 1.42
N ALA A 155 -40.01 20.54 1.57
CA ALA A 155 -41.02 21.40 2.18
C ALA A 155 -42.01 21.84 1.09
N PHE A 156 -43.17 21.18 1.00
CA PHE A 156 -44.25 21.63 0.13
C PHE A 156 -44.90 22.88 0.75
N PHE A 157 -44.69 24.04 0.14
CA PHE A 157 -45.51 25.22 0.46
C PHE A 157 -46.91 24.99 -0.11
N LYS A 158 -47.91 24.85 0.77
CA LYS A 158 -49.32 24.89 0.38
C LYS A 158 -49.62 26.33 -0.07
N ALA A 159 -49.84 26.54 -1.38
CA ALA A 159 -50.38 27.80 -1.88
C ALA A 159 -51.83 27.97 -1.40
N LEU A 160 -52.18 29.16 -0.91
CA LEU A 160 -53.58 29.52 -0.64
C LEU A 160 -54.34 29.74 -1.96
N PRO A 161 -55.61 29.32 -2.04
CA PRO A 161 -56.41 29.49 -3.26
C PRO A 161 -56.67 30.98 -3.55
N PRO A 162 -56.78 31.37 -4.83
CA PRO A 162 -57.14 32.73 -5.22
C PRO A 162 -58.61 33.03 -4.90
N SER A 163 -58.86 34.27 -4.48
CA SER A 163 -60.16 34.86 -4.11
C SER A 163 -61.15 34.95 -5.26
#